data_AF-A0A917V2L4-F1
#
_entry.id   AF-A0A917V2L4-F1
#
_cell.length_a   1.000
_cell.length_b   1.000
_cell.length_c   1.000
_cell.angle_alpha   90.00
_cell.angle_beta   90.00
_cell.angle_gamma   90.00
#
_symmetry.space_group_name_H-M   'P 1'
#
loop_
_entity.id
_entity.type
_entity.pdbx_description
1 polymer ?
#
loop_
_entity_poly.entity_id
_entity_poly.type
_entity_poly.pdbx_seq_one_letter_code
_entity_poly.pdbx_strand_id
1 'polypeptide(L)'
;MRIIPAPRDKAAAKSRDGKTGSSAKSAAGKPSGTKPSPAKPAPPRETVPVPDRLRAKALAFDADYEEALAAAVSRAQAAEVRVRAQAGETLAEEAARCAGIVEGFDPAQAASRTRSLRAAHRLRGAALGLAVPVVARMAASLARLVERAGARTPVALVAAHADAIRAAVSPKAEPRAAEVVARELEVAVDAVLARLK
;
A
#
# COMPACT_ATOMS: atom_id res chain seq x y z
N MET A 1 -14.28 -33.92 22.95
CA MET A 1 -15.03 -33.80 21.67
C MET A 1 -14.28 -32.83 20.75
N ARG A 2 -13.91 -33.31 19.54
CA ARG A 2 -13.59 -32.61 18.27
C ARG A 2 -12.43 -31.56 18.28
N ILE A 3 -11.22 -31.88 17.79
CA ILE A 3 -10.68 -31.98 16.39
C ILE A 3 -10.29 -30.61 15.77
N ILE A 4 -8.96 -30.36 15.80
CA ILE A 4 -7.92 -29.65 14.95
C ILE A 4 -8.28 -29.10 13.54
N PRO A 5 -7.40 -28.40 12.74
CA PRO A 5 -6.09 -27.68 12.93
C PRO A 5 -5.79 -26.40 12.05
N ALA A 6 -4.56 -25.84 12.19
CA ALA A 6 -3.66 -25.19 11.16
C ALA A 6 -3.84 -23.68 10.83
N PRO A 7 -2.79 -22.91 10.36
CA PRO A 7 -1.69 -23.25 9.40
C PRO A 7 -0.24 -22.91 9.85
N ARG A 8 0.77 -23.76 9.61
CA ARG A 8 1.62 -24.01 8.41
C ARG A 8 2.58 -22.86 8.00
N ASP A 9 3.83 -23.05 8.39
CA ASP A 9 5.04 -22.31 8.02
C ASP A 9 5.46 -22.49 6.55
N LYS A 10 6.16 -21.47 6.07
CA LYS A 10 6.82 -21.36 4.75
C LYS A 10 8.23 -21.96 4.78
N ALA A 11 8.67 -22.55 3.66
CA ALA A 11 9.87 -22.15 2.89
C ALA A 11 10.54 -23.32 2.12
N ALA A 12 10.97 -22.99 0.89
CA ALA A 12 12.03 -23.58 0.02
C ALA A 12 11.48 -23.79 -1.41
N ALA A 13 11.81 -23.02 -2.46
CA ALA A 13 13.10 -22.66 -3.10
C ALA A 13 13.47 -23.56 -4.31
N LYS A 14 13.97 -22.90 -5.38
CA LYS A 14 14.61 -23.39 -6.63
C LYS A 14 13.66 -23.83 -7.77
N SER A 15 13.93 -23.58 -9.06
CA SER A 15 14.98 -22.81 -9.75
C SER A 15 14.45 -22.34 -11.11
N ARG A 16 14.98 -21.22 -11.59
CA ARG A 16 14.92 -20.77 -12.99
C ARG A 16 16.17 -21.30 -13.68
N ASP A 17 16.05 -21.77 -14.92
CA ASP A 17 17.15 -21.73 -15.88
C ASP A 17 16.57 -21.67 -17.29
N GLY A 18 16.99 -20.65 -18.05
CA GLY A 18 16.72 -20.51 -19.46
C GLY A 18 17.75 -21.25 -20.30
N LYS A 19 17.42 -21.53 -21.57
CA LYS A 19 18.44 -21.79 -22.59
C LYS A 19 17.94 -21.46 -24.00
N THR A 20 18.81 -20.74 -24.70
CA THR A 20 18.75 -20.17 -26.04
C THR A 20 19.44 -21.09 -27.08
N GLY A 21 19.19 -20.82 -28.37
CA GLY A 21 20.05 -21.19 -29.53
C GLY A 21 19.78 -22.57 -30.15
N SER A 22 19.25 -22.69 -31.37
CA SER A 22 19.79 -22.41 -32.72
C SER A 22 20.75 -23.49 -33.28
N SER A 23 20.27 -24.15 -34.35
CA SER A 23 20.93 -24.67 -35.57
C SER A 23 22.25 -25.49 -35.53
N ALA A 24 22.19 -26.72 -36.07
CA ALA A 24 23.13 -27.35 -37.04
C ALA A 24 22.69 -28.83 -37.27
N LYS A 25 22.34 -29.28 -38.49
CA LYS A 25 23.16 -29.68 -39.66
C LYS A 25 23.64 -31.16 -39.63
N SER A 26 23.00 -31.96 -40.50
CA SER A 26 23.44 -33.09 -41.34
C SER A 26 24.45 -34.16 -40.87
N ALA A 27 24.02 -35.43 -41.00
CA ALA A 27 24.69 -36.55 -41.70
C ALA A 27 23.72 -37.76 -41.74
N ALA A 28 23.13 -38.14 -42.89
CA ALA A 28 23.64 -39.03 -43.94
C ALA A 28 23.72 -40.53 -43.54
N GLY A 29 22.73 -41.30 -44.00
CA GLY A 29 22.72 -42.76 -44.02
C GLY A 29 21.65 -43.29 -44.99
N LYS A 30 22.09 -43.80 -46.15
CA LYS A 30 21.34 -44.55 -47.20
C LYS A 30 20.59 -45.78 -46.63
N PRO A 31 19.60 -46.44 -47.31
CA PRO A 31 19.67 -46.79 -48.73
C PRO A 31 18.35 -46.96 -49.51
N SER A 32 18.56 -47.37 -50.77
CA SER A 32 17.74 -48.22 -51.63
C SER A 32 16.48 -47.64 -52.25
N GLY A 33 16.54 -47.54 -53.57
CA GLY A 33 15.44 -47.16 -54.42
C GLY A 33 14.40 -48.26 -54.56
N THR A 34 13.17 -47.80 -54.76
CA THR A 34 12.10 -48.52 -55.42
C THR A 34 11.35 -47.49 -56.26
N LYS A 35 11.11 -47.82 -57.53
CA LYS A 35 10.45 -46.95 -58.52
C LYS A 35 9.02 -46.60 -58.08
N PRO A 36 8.49 -45.43 -58.48
CA PRO A 36 7.26 -44.87 -57.96
C PRO A 36 6.04 -45.59 -58.55
N SER A 37 5.11 -45.97 -57.68
CA SER A 37 3.72 -46.24 -58.05
C SER A 37 2.95 -44.91 -57.99
N PRO A 38 2.02 -44.60 -58.91
CA PRO A 38 1.37 -43.29 -58.96
C PRO A 38 0.53 -43.06 -57.70
N ALA A 39 0.98 -42.13 -56.85
CA ALA A 39 0.24 -41.71 -55.67
C ALA A 39 -1.03 -40.98 -56.12
N LYS A 40 -2.18 -41.49 -55.68
CA LYS A 40 -3.50 -40.89 -55.78
C LYS A 40 -3.42 -39.43 -55.27
N PRO A 41 -3.96 -38.42 -55.98
CA PRO A 41 -3.93 -37.04 -55.51
C PRO A 41 -4.64 -36.94 -54.16
N ALA A 42 -3.98 -36.31 -53.18
CA ALA A 42 -4.59 -36.04 -51.89
C ALA A 42 -5.86 -35.18 -52.08
N PRO A 43 -6.95 -35.45 -51.36
CA PRO A 43 -8.16 -34.64 -51.49
C PRO A 43 -7.85 -33.18 -51.12
N PRO A 44 -8.52 -32.21 -51.79
CA PRO A 44 -8.30 -30.80 -51.51
C PRO A 44 -8.55 -30.53 -50.02
N ARG A 45 -7.63 -29.80 -49.39
CA ARG A 45 -7.78 -29.40 -47.99
C ARG A 45 -8.99 -28.48 -47.89
N GLU A 46 -10.01 -28.92 -47.18
CA GLU A 46 -11.17 -28.11 -46.86
C GLU A 46 -10.74 -27.02 -45.87
N THR A 47 -10.48 -25.82 -46.38
CA THR A 47 -10.24 -24.65 -45.54
C THR A 47 -11.57 -24.21 -44.97
N VAL A 48 -11.82 -24.53 -43.69
CA VAL A 48 -12.93 -23.96 -42.94
C VAL A 48 -12.77 -22.43 -42.95
N PRO A 49 -13.67 -21.67 -43.58
CA PRO A 49 -13.57 -20.21 -43.54
C PRO A 49 -13.71 -19.77 -42.09
N VAL A 50 -12.74 -19.00 -41.59
CA VAL A 50 -12.85 -18.39 -40.26
C VAL A 50 -14.11 -17.52 -40.29
N PRO A 51 -15.11 -17.76 -39.42
CA PRO A 51 -16.33 -16.99 -39.48
C PRO A 51 -16.02 -15.54 -39.11
N ASP A 52 -16.10 -14.61 -40.07
CA ASP A 52 -15.92 -13.16 -39.83
C ASP A 52 -16.87 -12.63 -38.74
N ARG A 53 -17.96 -13.37 -38.50
CA ARG A 53 -18.94 -13.12 -37.44
C ARG A 53 -18.36 -13.24 -36.03
N LEU A 54 -17.34 -14.06 -35.80
CA LEU A 54 -16.70 -14.16 -34.48
C LEU A 54 -15.90 -12.89 -34.17
N ARG A 55 -15.16 -12.37 -35.16
CA ARG A 55 -14.41 -11.11 -35.03
C ARG A 55 -15.35 -9.92 -34.83
N ALA A 56 -16.47 -9.88 -35.56
CA ALA A 56 -17.49 -8.85 -35.40
C ALA A 56 -18.19 -8.91 -34.03
N LYS A 57 -18.51 -10.11 -33.51
CA LYS A 57 -19.10 -10.29 -32.18
C LYS A 57 -18.13 -10.04 -31.04
N ALA A 58 -16.85 -10.39 -31.21
CA ALA A 58 -15.82 -10.16 -30.19
C ALA A 58 -15.44 -8.67 -30.01
N LEU A 59 -15.72 -7.83 -31.01
CA LEU A 59 -15.49 -6.38 -30.98
C LEU A 59 -16.77 -5.56 -30.75
N ALA A 60 -17.93 -6.22 -30.62
CA ALA A 60 -19.18 -5.55 -30.35
C ALA A 60 -19.25 -5.22 -28.85
N PHE A 61 -19.04 -3.94 -28.53
CA PHE A 61 -19.51 -3.36 -27.27
C PHE A 61 -21.03 -3.20 -27.42
N ASP A 62 -21.79 -4.13 -26.86
CA ASP A 62 -23.24 -4.03 -26.79
C ASP A 62 -23.68 -3.26 -25.55
N ALA A 63 -24.97 -2.92 -25.49
CA ALA A 63 -25.54 -2.21 -24.35
C ALA A 63 -25.34 -2.97 -23.02
N ASP A 64 -25.32 -4.30 -23.08
CA ASP A 64 -25.09 -5.18 -21.92
C ASP A 64 -23.65 -5.02 -21.38
N TYR A 65 -22.66 -4.86 -22.27
CA TYR A 65 -21.29 -4.54 -21.87
C TYR A 65 -21.18 -3.18 -21.16
N GLU A 66 -21.79 -2.14 -21.71
CA GLU A 66 -21.75 -0.78 -21.12
C GLU A 66 -22.47 -0.74 -19.77
N GLU A 67 -23.61 -1.43 -19.62
CA GLU A 67 -24.32 -1.56 -18.35
C GLU A 67 -23.49 -2.33 -17.31
N ALA A 68 -22.89 -3.46 -17.70
CA ALA A 68 -22.01 -4.23 -16.82
C ALA A 68 -20.76 -3.44 -16.40
N LEU A 69 -20.18 -2.65 -17.31
CA LEU A 69 -19.06 -1.76 -17.04
C LEU A 69 -19.47 -0.65 -16.05
N ALA A 70 -20.61 0.01 -16.28
CA ALA A 70 -21.14 1.03 -15.37
C ALA A 70 -21.39 0.47 -13.96
N ALA A 71 -21.98 -0.73 -13.87
CA ALA A 71 -22.18 -1.41 -12.59
C ALA A 71 -20.86 -1.80 -11.90
N ALA A 72 -19.82 -2.19 -12.65
CA ALA A 72 -18.50 -2.48 -12.11
C ALA A 72 -17.79 -1.21 -11.60
N VAL A 73 -17.83 -0.13 -12.38
CA VAL A 73 -17.26 1.18 -11.99
C VAL A 73 -17.95 1.73 -10.75
N SER A 74 -19.29 1.67 -10.71
CA SER A 74 -20.08 2.10 -9.55
C SER A 74 -19.70 1.32 -8.28
N ARG A 75 -19.58 -0.02 -8.37
CA ARG A 75 -19.11 -0.85 -7.25
C ARG A 75 -17.70 -0.49 -6.81
N ALA A 76 -16.79 -0.20 -7.75
CA ALA A 76 -15.42 0.20 -7.44
C ALA A 76 -15.37 1.55 -6.71
N GLN A 77 -16.11 2.56 -7.18
CA GLN A 77 -16.22 3.86 -6.54
C GLN A 77 -16.83 3.76 -5.13
N ALA A 78 -17.87 2.94 -4.96
CA ALA A 78 -18.46 2.68 -3.64
C ALA A 78 -17.49 1.95 -2.70
N ALA A 79 -16.67 1.03 -3.21
CA ALA A 79 -15.60 0.40 -2.43
C ALA A 79 -14.52 1.42 -2.03
N GLU A 80 -14.11 2.30 -2.94
CA GLU A 80 -13.14 3.35 -2.67
C GLU A 80 -13.59 4.29 -1.54
N VAL A 81 -14.85 4.76 -1.58
CA VAL A 81 -15.40 5.62 -0.52
C VAL A 81 -15.34 4.92 0.84
N ARG A 82 -15.69 3.62 0.90
CA ARG A 82 -15.62 2.84 2.15
C ARG A 82 -14.19 2.68 2.66
N VAL A 83 -13.24 2.38 1.77
CA VAL A 83 -11.82 2.25 2.16
C VAL A 83 -11.27 3.58 2.66
N ARG A 84 -11.61 4.71 2.02
CA ARG A 84 -11.21 6.04 2.47
C ARG A 84 -11.81 6.40 3.84
N ALA A 85 -13.08 6.07 4.09
CA ALA A 85 -13.72 6.29 5.38
C ALA A 85 -13.02 5.48 6.49
N GLN A 86 -12.80 4.19 6.26
CA GLN A 86 -12.07 3.31 7.20
C GLN A 86 -10.65 3.79 7.48
N ALA A 87 -9.95 4.29 6.47
CA ALA A 87 -8.65 4.91 6.63
C ALA A 87 -8.70 6.15 7.55
N GLY A 88 -9.68 7.03 7.34
CA GLY A 88 -9.89 8.21 8.19
C GLY A 88 -10.18 7.84 9.64
N GLU A 89 -11.05 6.86 9.87
CA GLU A 89 -11.36 6.33 11.21
C GLU A 89 -10.12 5.74 11.88
N THR A 90 -9.37 4.91 11.16
CA THR A 90 -8.13 4.31 11.65
C THR A 90 -7.12 5.38 12.08
N LEU A 91 -6.95 6.44 11.28
CA LEU A 91 -6.05 7.54 11.63
C LEU A 91 -6.52 8.31 12.86
N ALA A 92 -7.82 8.59 12.96
CA ALA A 92 -8.41 9.28 14.09
C ALA A 92 -8.25 8.48 15.40
N GLU A 93 -8.42 7.15 15.34
CA GLU A 93 -8.18 6.26 16.48
C GLU A 93 -6.71 6.24 16.92
N GLU A 94 -5.78 6.16 15.98
CA GLU A 94 -4.34 6.22 16.28
C GLU A 94 -3.93 7.57 16.85
N ALA A 95 -4.49 8.66 16.32
CA ALA A 95 -4.28 10.01 16.83
C ALA A 95 -4.84 10.18 18.25
N ALA A 96 -6.05 9.70 18.52
CA ALA A 96 -6.65 9.71 19.84
C ALA A 96 -5.85 8.88 20.84
N ARG A 97 -5.37 7.70 20.45
CA ARG A 97 -4.50 6.84 21.25
C ARG A 97 -3.18 7.54 21.57
N CYS A 98 -2.56 8.17 20.57
CA CYS A 98 -1.33 8.94 20.77
C CYS A 98 -1.56 10.09 21.74
N ALA A 99 -2.60 10.89 21.51
CA ALA A 99 -2.94 12.03 22.35
C ALA A 99 -3.20 11.61 23.81
N GLY A 100 -3.98 10.55 24.04
CA GLY A 100 -4.26 10.05 25.39
C GLY A 100 -3.02 9.54 26.13
N ILE A 101 -2.06 8.94 25.42
CA ILE A 101 -0.77 8.53 26.02
C ILE A 101 0.04 9.75 26.45
N VAL A 102 0.05 10.81 25.64
CA VAL A 102 0.88 11.99 25.91
C VAL A 102 0.23 13.02 26.84
N GLU A 103 -1.08 12.96 27.07
CA GLU A 103 -1.73 13.73 28.14
C GLU A 103 -1.26 13.28 29.54
N GLY A 104 -0.99 11.99 29.70
CA GLY A 104 -0.37 11.43 30.92
C GLY A 104 1.16 11.50 30.92
N PHE A 105 1.75 12.37 30.09
CA PHE A 105 3.20 12.44 29.94
C PHE A 105 3.88 12.98 31.21
N ASP A 106 4.83 12.20 31.72
CA ASP A 106 5.70 12.59 32.83
C ASP A 106 7.14 12.58 32.32
N PRO A 107 7.78 13.74 32.17
CA PRO A 107 9.14 13.80 31.66
C PRO A 107 10.14 13.18 32.63
N ALA A 108 9.88 13.08 33.93
CA ALA A 108 10.82 12.46 34.87
C ALA A 108 10.90 10.93 34.66
N GLN A 109 9.78 10.30 34.29
CA GLN A 109 9.69 8.85 34.14
C GLN A 109 10.19 8.36 32.77
N ALA A 110 11.26 7.56 32.76
CA ALA A 110 11.78 6.95 31.54
C ALA A 110 10.73 6.10 30.79
N ALA A 111 9.91 5.35 31.52
CA ALA A 111 8.83 4.56 30.94
C ALA A 111 7.78 5.43 30.22
N SER A 112 7.45 6.61 30.78
CA SER A 112 6.50 7.54 30.16
C SER A 112 7.05 8.13 28.86
N ARG A 113 8.34 8.51 28.84
CA ARG A 113 9.05 8.95 27.63
C ARG A 113 9.05 7.88 26.53
N THR A 114 9.40 6.64 26.88
CA THR A 114 9.43 5.52 25.92
C THR A 114 8.05 5.21 25.35
N ARG A 115 7.00 5.21 26.18
CA ARG A 115 5.61 5.00 25.71
C ARG A 115 5.18 6.10 24.74
N SER A 116 5.47 7.35 25.08
CA SER A 116 5.12 8.52 24.25
C SER A 116 5.87 8.53 22.93
N LEU A 117 7.17 8.21 22.94
CA LEU A 117 7.98 8.10 21.73
C LEU A 117 7.45 7.01 20.80
N ARG A 118 7.10 5.83 21.35
CA ARG A 118 6.51 4.73 20.57
C ARG A 118 5.16 5.13 19.96
N ALA A 119 4.31 5.81 20.73
CA ALA A 119 3.02 6.29 20.26
C ALA A 119 3.19 7.28 19.09
N ALA A 120 4.11 8.23 19.22
CA ALA A 120 4.42 9.20 18.17
C ALA A 120 4.95 8.52 16.90
N HIS A 121 5.86 7.53 17.01
CA HIS A 121 6.33 6.78 15.84
C HIS A 121 5.25 5.96 15.16
N ARG A 122 4.35 5.32 15.93
CA ARG A 122 3.22 4.57 15.38
C ARG A 122 2.28 5.48 14.61
N LEU A 123 1.90 6.62 15.19
CA LEU A 123 1.06 7.62 14.53
C LEU A 123 1.73 8.15 13.24
N ARG A 124 3.03 8.44 13.29
CA ARG A 124 3.79 8.84 12.09
C ARG A 124 3.72 7.78 10.98
N GLY A 125 3.92 6.51 11.34
CA GLY A 125 3.82 5.40 10.39
C GLY A 125 2.43 5.28 9.76
N ALA A 126 1.38 5.36 10.59
CA ALA A 126 0.00 5.32 10.13
C ALA A 126 -0.33 6.50 9.19
N ALA A 127 0.03 7.72 9.58
CA ALA A 127 -0.22 8.93 8.79
C ALA A 127 0.49 8.90 7.43
N LEU A 128 1.73 8.40 7.36
CA LEU A 128 2.43 8.23 6.09
C LEU A 128 1.78 7.17 5.20
N GLY A 129 1.35 6.05 5.78
CA GLY A 129 0.64 5.00 5.06
C GLY A 129 -0.70 5.47 4.46
N LEU A 130 -1.30 6.51 5.04
CA LEU A 130 -2.57 7.09 4.61
C LEU A 130 -2.42 8.41 3.82
N ALA A 131 -1.19 8.77 3.45
CA ALA A 131 -0.89 10.01 2.73
C ALA A 131 -1.40 11.29 3.43
N VAL A 132 -1.34 11.34 4.76
CA VAL A 132 -1.67 12.53 5.57
C VAL A 132 -0.37 13.13 6.14
N PRO A 133 0.42 13.86 5.32
CA PRO A 133 1.77 14.27 5.67
C PRO A 133 1.84 15.25 6.86
N VAL A 134 0.83 16.11 7.03
CA VAL A 134 0.79 17.09 8.12
C VAL A 134 0.76 16.42 9.50
N VAL A 135 -0.03 15.37 9.67
CA VAL A 135 -0.09 14.58 10.91
C VAL A 135 1.21 13.83 11.14
N ALA A 136 1.80 13.28 10.07
CA ALA A 136 3.10 12.62 10.15
C ALA A 136 4.22 13.57 10.62
N ARG A 137 4.20 14.84 10.16
CA ARG A 137 5.13 15.88 10.59
C ARG A 137 4.96 16.26 12.05
N MET A 138 3.72 16.50 12.49
CA MET A 138 3.42 16.79 13.90
C MET A 138 3.91 15.65 14.81
N ALA A 139 3.62 14.39 14.44
CA ALA A 139 4.07 13.22 15.19
C ALA A 139 5.60 13.07 15.19
N ALA A 140 6.28 13.38 14.07
CA ALA A 140 7.74 13.39 14.00
C ALA A 140 8.36 14.49 14.87
N SER A 141 7.76 15.69 14.91
CA SER A 141 8.17 16.80 15.76
C SER A 141 8.05 16.43 17.24
N LEU A 142 6.93 15.82 17.63
CA LEU A 142 6.70 15.31 18.98
C LEU A 142 7.74 14.24 19.38
N ALA A 143 8.00 13.27 18.51
CA ALA A 143 9.03 12.25 18.74
C ALA A 143 10.40 12.89 18.97
N ARG A 144 10.79 13.85 18.12
CA ARG A 144 12.05 14.59 18.22
C ARG A 144 12.16 15.35 19.54
N LEU A 145 11.08 16.00 19.98
CA LEU A 145 11.03 16.71 21.25
C LEU A 145 11.28 15.77 22.43
N VAL A 146 10.50 14.70 22.54
CA VAL A 146 10.57 13.74 23.66
C VAL A 146 11.93 13.04 23.71
N GLU A 147 12.46 12.64 22.55
CA GLU A 147 13.74 11.95 22.44
C GLU A 147 14.91 12.85 22.86
N ARG A 148 14.97 14.08 22.34
CA ARG A 148 16.14 14.95 22.52
C ARG A 148 16.11 15.75 23.80
N ALA A 149 14.92 16.17 24.28
CA ALA A 149 14.81 16.90 25.54
C ALA A 149 14.80 15.95 26.76
N GLY A 150 14.39 14.70 26.59
CA GLY A 150 14.42 13.68 27.64
C GLY A 150 13.68 14.14 28.89
N ALA A 151 14.34 14.14 30.05
CA ALA A 151 13.75 14.58 31.30
C ALA A 151 13.46 16.10 31.38
N ARG A 152 13.99 16.88 30.44
CA ARG A 152 13.78 18.33 30.34
C ARG A 152 12.68 18.69 29.32
N THR A 153 11.89 17.70 28.89
CA THR A 153 10.80 17.92 27.93
C THR A 153 9.70 18.80 28.53
N PRO A 154 9.34 19.94 27.90
CA PRO A 154 8.25 20.79 28.38
C PRO A 154 6.89 20.13 28.18
N VAL A 155 6.18 19.85 29.28
CA VAL A 155 4.85 19.19 29.25
C VAL A 155 3.83 20.01 28.47
N ALA A 156 3.86 21.34 28.60
CA ALA A 156 2.95 22.22 27.87
C ALA A 156 3.08 22.09 26.34
N LEU A 157 4.32 21.92 25.84
CA LEU A 157 4.55 21.75 24.40
C LEU A 157 4.10 20.36 23.93
N VAL A 158 4.23 19.33 24.77
CA VAL A 158 3.69 17.99 24.49
C VAL A 158 2.17 18.02 24.41
N ALA A 159 1.50 18.70 25.35
CA ALA A 159 0.05 18.90 25.32
C ALA A 159 -0.40 19.64 24.04
N ALA A 160 0.31 20.70 23.65
CA ALA A 160 0.02 21.42 22.42
C ALA A 160 0.13 20.53 21.15
N HIS A 161 1.08 19.59 21.12
CA HIS A 161 1.13 18.60 20.04
C HIS A 161 -0.07 17.66 20.06
N ALA A 162 -0.53 17.22 21.24
CA ALA A 162 -1.70 16.36 21.39
C ALA A 162 -2.96 17.04 20.85
N ASP A 163 -3.17 18.30 21.21
CA ASP A 163 -4.31 19.11 20.76
C ASP A 163 -4.24 19.36 19.25
N ALA A 164 -3.07 19.73 18.72
CA ALA A 164 -2.87 19.94 17.29
C ALA A 164 -3.12 18.66 16.48
N ILE A 165 -2.66 17.50 16.97
CA ILE A 165 -2.88 16.20 16.32
C ILE A 165 -4.38 15.88 16.28
N ARG A 166 -5.11 16.07 17.39
CA ARG A 166 -6.57 15.89 17.44
C ARG A 166 -7.29 16.82 16.47
N ALA A 167 -6.89 18.08 16.43
CA ALA A 167 -7.47 19.06 15.53
C ALA A 167 -7.19 18.69 14.05
N ALA A 168 -5.98 18.24 13.72
CA ALA A 168 -5.57 17.94 12.36
C ALA A 168 -6.23 16.69 11.76
N VAL A 169 -6.66 15.73 12.58
CA VAL A 169 -7.43 14.54 12.12
C VAL A 169 -8.94 14.77 12.08
N SER A 170 -9.41 15.93 12.56
CA SER A 170 -10.82 16.27 12.52
C SER A 170 -11.31 16.40 11.08
N PRO A 171 -12.51 15.91 10.73
CA PRO A 171 -13.10 16.13 9.40
C PRO A 171 -13.38 17.62 9.12
N LYS A 172 -13.35 18.48 10.15
CA LYS A 172 -13.49 19.93 10.03
C LYS A 172 -12.16 20.67 9.96
N ALA A 173 -11.04 19.96 9.91
CA ALA A 173 -9.71 20.57 9.86
C ALA A 173 -9.54 21.34 8.54
N GLU A 174 -9.11 22.59 8.64
CA GLU A 174 -8.71 23.36 7.47
C GLU A 174 -7.23 23.05 7.15
N PRO A 175 -6.89 22.59 5.92
CA PRO A 175 -5.55 22.11 5.61
C PRO A 175 -4.45 23.17 5.81
N ARG A 176 -4.69 24.44 5.46
CA ARG A 176 -3.67 25.49 5.62
C ARG A 176 -3.40 25.78 7.09
N ALA A 177 -4.44 25.81 7.93
CA ALA A 177 -4.33 25.99 9.36
C ALA A 177 -3.53 24.85 10.00
N ALA A 178 -3.78 23.59 9.59
CA ALA A 178 -3.02 22.44 10.07
C ALA A 178 -1.53 22.56 9.70
N GLU A 179 -1.21 22.98 8.48
CA GLU A 179 0.17 23.21 8.03
C GLU A 179 0.88 24.33 8.80
N VAL A 180 0.18 25.44 9.05
CA VAL A 180 0.70 26.54 9.87
C VAL A 180 0.99 26.06 11.28
N VAL A 181 0.04 25.37 11.93
CA VAL A 181 0.23 24.83 13.28
C VAL A 181 1.39 23.84 13.32
N ALA A 182 1.53 22.95 12.34
CA ALA A 182 2.65 22.02 12.27
C ALA A 182 4.00 22.76 12.23
N ARG A 183 4.10 23.81 11.41
CA ARG A 183 5.30 24.65 11.31
C ARG A 183 5.62 25.38 12.61
N GLU A 184 4.62 25.98 13.25
CA GLU A 184 4.80 26.69 14.53
C GLU A 184 5.26 25.74 15.65
N LEU A 185 4.71 24.51 15.70
CA LEU A 185 5.17 23.49 16.63
C LEU A 185 6.63 23.07 16.37
N GLU A 186 7.01 22.89 15.11
CA GLU A 186 8.40 22.56 14.74
C GLU A 186 9.37 23.67 15.17
N VAL A 187 9.01 24.95 14.94
CA VAL A 187 9.80 26.11 15.38
C VAL A 187 9.91 26.15 16.91
N ALA A 188 8.81 25.91 17.62
CA ALA A 188 8.81 25.86 19.09
C ALA A 188 9.70 24.73 19.63
N VAL A 189 9.66 23.55 19.00
CA VAL A 189 10.55 22.43 19.34
C VAL A 189 12.01 22.81 19.12
N ASP A 190 12.33 23.43 17.99
CA ASP A 190 13.72 23.81 17.69
C ASP A 190 14.24 24.86 18.67
N ALA A 191 13.41 25.83 19.06
CA ALA A 191 13.75 26.82 20.08
C ALA A 191 14.01 26.18 21.46
N VAL A 192 13.19 25.19 21.87
CA VAL A 192 13.41 24.43 23.10
C VAL A 192 14.71 23.64 23.03
N LEU A 193 14.94 22.90 21.95
CA LEU A 193 16.12 22.07 21.80
C LEU A 193 17.41 22.89 21.70
N ALA A 194 17.36 24.10 21.13
CA ALA A 194 18.49 25.02 21.11
C ALA A 194 18.91 25.48 22.50
N ARG A 195 17.95 25.67 23.43
CA ARG A 195 18.21 26.08 24.82
C ARG A 195 18.74 24.96 25.71
N LEU A 196 18.66 23.70 25.27
CA LEU A 196 19.11 22.54 26.03
C LEU A 196 20.54 22.11 25.71
N LYS A 197 21.13 22.67 24.64
CA LYS A 197 22.54 22.53 24.28
C LYS A 197 23.38 23.46 25.15
#